data_AF-A1B147-F1
#
_entry.id   AF-A1B147-F1
#
_cell.length_a   1.000
_cell.length_b   1.000
_cell.length_c   1.000
_cell.angle_alpha   90.00
_cell.angle_beta   90.00
_cell.angle_gamma   90.00
#
_symmetry.space_group_name_H-M   'P 1'
#
loop_
_entity.id
_entity.type
_entity.pdbx_description
1 polymer ?
#
loop_
_entity_poly.entity_id
_entity_poly.type
_entity_poly.pdbx_seq_one_letter_code
_entity_poly.pdbx_strand_id
1 'polypeptide(L)' 'MNNRNLAFFCGLAAGFALKGACDALARPARSRGPRQDIRPAGRSRMENPPRNWDIVDEQGDESFPASDPPGNY' A
#
# COMPACT_ATOMS: atom_id res chain seq x y z
N MET A 1 -2.59 16.91 47.56
CA MET A 1 -3.34 16.10 46.57
C MET A 1 -3.99 14.95 47.31
N ASN A 2 -5.32 14.85 47.29
CA ASN A 2 -6.06 13.88 48.11
C ASN A 2 -6.13 12.51 47.42
N ASN A 3 -6.17 11.43 48.20
CA ASN A 3 -6.20 10.03 47.70
C ASN A 3 -7.36 9.77 46.72
N ARG A 4 -8.46 10.52 46.83
CA ARG A 4 -9.59 10.47 45.89
C ARG A 4 -9.25 10.99 44.50
N ASN A 5 -8.48 12.07 44.41
CA ASN A 5 -8.07 12.62 43.12
C ASN A 5 -7.04 11.70 42.46
N LEU A 6 -6.14 11.12 43.27
CA LEU A 6 -5.19 10.11 42.80
C LEU A 6 -5.90 8.87 42.25
N ALA A 7 -6.88 8.33 42.98
CA ALA A 7 -7.68 7.19 42.52
C ALA A 7 -8.44 7.49 41.22
N PHE A 8 -8.98 8.71 41.09
CA PHE A 8 -9.68 9.14 39.88
C PHE A 8 -8.75 9.19 38.66
N PHE A 9 -7.57 9.81 38.79
CA PHE A 9 -6.58 9.87 37.70
C PHE A 9 -6.00 8.49 37.36
N CYS A 10 -5.75 7.64 38.36
CA CYS A 10 -5.32 6.26 38.13
C CYS A 10 -6.38 5.45 37.39
N GLY A 11 -7.67 5.59 37.76
CA GLY A 11 -8.77 4.92 37.05
C GLY A 11 -8.90 5.38 35.60
N LEU A 12 -8.77 6.69 35.36
CA LEU A 12 -8.81 7.26 34.02
C LEU A 12 -7.63 6.75 33.17
N ALA A 13 -6.42 6.76 33.71
CA ALA A 13 -5.23 6.23 33.04
C ALA A 13 -5.36 4.72 32.73
N ALA A 14 -5.87 3.93 33.67
CA ALA A 14 -6.12 2.50 33.47
C ALA A 14 -7.15 2.24 32.37
N GLY A 15 -8.21 3.05 32.30
CA GLY A 15 -9.21 2.97 31.23
C GLY A 15 -8.62 3.23 29.84
N PHE A 16 -7.81 4.29 29.69
CA PHE A 16 -7.13 4.57 28.43
C PHE A 16 -6.11 3.49 28.04
N ALA A 17 -5.36 2.96 29.02
CA ALA A 17 -4.42 1.87 28.79
C ALA A 17 -5.14 0.60 28.31
N LEU A 18 -6.24 0.23 28.96
CA LEU A 18 -7.04 -0.93 28.55
C LEU A 18 -7.63 -0.76 27.14
N LYS A 19 -8.19 0.41 26.85
CA LYS A 19 -8.74 0.72 25.52
C LYS A 19 -7.65 0.65 24.44
N GLY A 20 -6.48 1.21 24.70
CA GLY A 20 -5.33 1.15 23.80
C GLY A 20 -4.83 -0.27 23.55
N ALA A 21 -4.80 -1.11 24.59
CA ALA A 21 -4.45 -2.52 24.46
C ALA A 21 -5.50 -3.29 23.64
N CYS A 22 -6.79 -3.10 23.91
CA CYS A 22 -7.87 -3.70 23.13
C CYS A 22 -7.81 -3.29 21.66
N ASP A 23 -7.59 -2.00 21.37
CA ASP A 23 -7.51 -1.51 19.99
C ASP A 23 -6.25 -2.03 19.27
N ALA A 24 -5.12 -2.18 19.98
CA ALA A 24 -3.92 -2.78 19.42
C ALA A 24 -4.13 -4.27 19.06
N LEU A 25 -4.84 -5.01 19.91
CA LEU A 25 -5.19 -6.42 19.66
C LEU A 25 -6.26 -6.57 18.58
N ALA A 26 -7.19 -5.62 18.47
CA ALA A 26 -8.25 -5.62 17.47
C ALA A 26 -7.81 -5.09 16.10
N ARG A 27 -6.57 -4.57 15.96
CA ARG A 27 -6.05 -4.16 14.66
C ARG A 27 -6.02 -5.38 13.75
N PRO A 28 -6.79 -5.39 12.65
CA PRO A 28 -6.64 -6.45 11.67
C PRO A 28 -5.20 -6.40 11.18
N ALA A 29 -4.57 -7.56 11.02
CA ALA A 29 -3.32 -7.63 10.27
C ALA A 29 -3.60 -6.96 8.93
N ARG A 30 -2.96 -5.82 8.64
CA ARG A 30 -2.92 -5.32 7.28
C ARG A 30 -2.21 -6.42 6.50
N SER A 31 -3.00 -7.28 5.87
CA SER A 31 -2.53 -8.11 4.78
C SER A 31 -2.14 -7.12 3.70
N ARG A 32 -0.93 -6.59 3.80
CA ARG A 32 -0.19 -6.20 2.63
C ARG A 32 -0.02 -7.54 1.93
N GLY A 33 -0.99 -7.86 1.08
CA GLY A 33 -0.95 -9.07 0.26
C GLY A 33 0.45 -9.18 -0.37
N PRO A 34 0.84 -10.39 -0.82
CA PRO A 34 2.14 -10.56 -1.47
C PRO A 34 2.38 -9.36 -2.37
N ARG A 35 3.51 -8.65 -2.18
CA ARG A 35 3.87 -7.57 -3.11
C ARG A 35 3.88 -8.27 -4.45
N GLN A 36 2.82 -8.10 -5.24
CA GLN A 36 2.76 -8.71 -6.55
C GLN A 36 3.93 -8.08 -7.27
N ASP A 37 4.83 -8.93 -7.75
CA ASP A 37 5.90 -8.46 -8.61
C ASP A 37 5.22 -7.99 -9.89
N ILE A 38 5.03 -6.68 -10.01
CA ILE A 38 4.45 -6.08 -11.20
C ILE A 38 5.57 -6.13 -12.24
N ARG A 39 5.45 -7.08 -13.16
CA ARG A 39 6.35 -7.20 -14.31
C ARG A 39 6.38 -5.86 -15.07
N PRO A 40 7.56 -5.31 -15.40
CA PRO A 40 7.65 -4.12 -16.23
C PRO A 40 7.01 -4.34 -17.61
N ALA A 41 6.54 -3.24 -18.20
CA ALA A 41 6.04 -3.19 -19.57
C ALA A 41 7.14 -3.61 -20.59
N GLY A 42 6.72 -3.89 -21.81
CA GLY A 42 7.58 -4.05 -22.98
C GLY A 42 7.79 -5.50 -23.42
N ARG A 43 8.04 -5.68 -24.72
CA ARG A 43 8.22 -6.99 -25.36
C ARG A 43 9.29 -7.84 -24.67
N SER A 44 10.39 -7.22 -24.25
CA SER A 44 11.55 -7.88 -23.64
C SER A 44 11.22 -8.63 -22.35
N ARG A 45 10.13 -8.23 -21.67
CA ARG A 45 9.73 -8.85 -20.42
C ARG A 45 8.72 -9.98 -20.65
N MET A 46 8.15 -10.12 -21.86
CA MET A 46 7.01 -11.03 -22.12
C MET A 46 7.49 -12.49 -22.16
N GLU A 47 6.75 -13.40 -21.55
CA GLU A 47 7.05 -14.84 -21.61
C GLU A 47 6.93 -15.39 -23.04
N ASN A 48 5.91 -14.93 -23.78
CA ASN A 48 5.65 -15.32 -25.17
C ASN A 48 5.43 -14.06 -26.02
N PRO A 49 6.49 -13.38 -26.47
CA PRO A 49 6.34 -12.15 -27.24
C PRO A 49 5.78 -12.44 -28.65
N PRO A 50 4.99 -11.53 -29.24
CA PRO A 50 4.52 -11.67 -30.61
C PRO A 50 5.69 -11.60 -31.60
N ARG A 51 5.50 -12.21 -32.79
CA ARG A 51 6.52 -12.21 -33.86
C ARG A 51 6.78 -10.80 -34.38
N ASN A 52 5.71 -10.05 -34.60
CA ASN A 52 5.73 -8.67 -35.01
C ASN A 52 5.42 -7.82 -33.76
N TRP A 53 6.31 -6.89 -33.46
CA TRP A 53 6.17 -5.90 -32.40
C TRP A 53 7.00 -4.71 -32.84
N ASP A 54 6.36 -3.59 -33.06
CA ASP A 54 7.01 -2.38 -33.54
C ASP A 54 7.02 -1.27 -32.47
N ILE A 55 7.49 -0.09 -32.88
CA ILE A 55 7.60 1.05 -31.98
C ILE A 55 6.24 1.62 -31.57
N VAL A 56 5.21 1.45 -32.40
CA VAL A 56 3.84 1.89 -32.08
C VAL A 56 3.28 0.98 -30.99
N ASP A 57 3.53 -0.33 -31.07
CA ASP A 57 3.15 -1.29 -30.03
C ASP A 57 3.84 -0.97 -28.69
N GLU A 58 5.15 -0.70 -28.70
CA GLU A 58 5.91 -0.35 -27.48
C GLU A 58 5.41 0.96 -26.84
N GLN A 59 5.20 2.01 -27.64
CA GLN A 59 4.66 3.29 -27.15
C GLN A 59 3.23 3.16 -26.61
N GLY A 60 2.43 2.27 -27.20
CA GLY A 60 1.10 1.94 -26.69
C GLY A 60 1.15 1.28 -25.30
N ASP A 61 2.11 0.36 -25.09
CA ASP A 61 2.28 -0.34 -23.80
C ASP A 61 2.78 0.61 -22.69
N GLU A 62 3.64 1.58 -23.03
CA GLU A 62 4.17 2.57 -22.07
C GLU A 62 3.16 3.66 -21.66
N SER A 63 2.03 3.79 -22.37
CA SER A 63 1.03 4.84 -22.14
C SER A 63 0.15 4.66 -20.89
N PHE A 64 0.27 3.53 -20.18
CA PHE A 64 -0.47 3.26 -18.95
C PHE A 64 0.50 3.08 -17.77
N PRO A 65 0.33 3.79 -16.63
CA PRO A 65 -0.72 4.74 -16.24
C PRO A 65 -0.41 6.22 -16.54
N ALA A 66 0.66 6.52 -17.28
CA ALA A 66 1.15 7.88 -17.49
C ALA A 66 0.44 8.55 -18.68
N SER A 67 -0.39 9.56 -18.40
CA SER A 67 -1.09 10.40 -19.39
C SER A 67 -0.17 11.24 -20.28
N ASP A 68 1.14 10.98 -20.27
CA ASP A 68 2.11 11.67 -21.11
C ASP A 68 2.17 10.96 -22.47
N PRO A 69 1.80 11.63 -23.57
CA PRO A 69 1.95 11.05 -24.90
C PRO A 69 3.43 10.74 -25.17
N PRO A 70 3.74 9.71 -25.97
CA PRO A 70 5.11 9.40 -26.34
C PRO A 70 5.77 10.63 -26.96
N GLY A 71 6.89 11.09 -26.38
CA GLY A 71 7.61 12.29 -26.77
C GLY A 71 8.44 12.13 -28.05
N ASN A 72 7.85 11.60 -29.12
CA ASN A 72 8.52 11.31 -30.39
C ASN A 72 8.24 12.37 -31.48
N TYR A 73 8.24 13.65 -31.10
CA TYR A 73 8.12 14.81 -32.00
C TYR A 73 9.46 15.32 -32.48
#